data_AF-K1XMC4-F1
#
_entry.id   AF-K1XMC4-F1
#
_cell.length_a   1.000
_cell.length_b   1.000
_cell.length_c   1.000
_cell.angle_alpha   90.00
_cell.angle_beta   90.00
_cell.angle_gamma   90.00
#
_symmetry.space_group_name_H-M   'P 1'
#
loop_
_entity.id
_entity.type
_entity.pdbx_description
1 polymer ?
#
loop_
_entity_poly.entity_id
_entity_poly.type
_entity_poly.pdbx_seq_one_letter_code
_entity_poly.pdbx_strand_id
1 'polypeptide(L)'
;MLENNFVDFYVTGEGEKIFSDIINNNVVGKKQSKFIKQENPLDLNLITNPYPADILPLSKNETMLLETMRGCSSKCTYCYYGKSFPKIRYFEKQEIEKFFLKANKSDIKEIYIMDPSFDHCKNLNDKLSFIAKCNASKIPIHTEIHLETVNEKNIHLFKDAGISSVEAGLQSTNPLALKNVKRKFNMGKFLKGAELLQKNNIKITTGLIVGLPGDTLEGFEETLDFVISNDLSEGVEIYPLSVLPGSTLSETASKDKIEYMKAPPYYATSTNTMKYDDFVFAEDIVKQKRDMDLYEPVLAHFYNHDDIITFMDLRRKIKNDELINLLKKIGNNLTLLINHKNLSDLNLFKEIDNIISDSNPFTLVQIVVECDKPLENKAAKDLNRIFSNNNGYFENTRIFHKDNQNRYSVRFFQITSNIETFIKLDHWKTFWDPLFNIKKGMNDNAYNFLKNKIPMIVIDKNISQKELNKILSIYKNYESFIMRSDIDI
;
A
#
# COMPACT_ATOMS: atom_id res chain seq x y z
N MET A 1 -11.29 9.60 -21.40
CA MET A 1 -10.11 8.79 -21.77
C MET A 1 -10.64 7.51 -22.38
N LEU A 2 -10.72 7.39 -23.71
CA LEU A 2 -11.43 6.26 -24.34
C LEU A 2 -10.79 5.70 -25.63
N GLU A 3 -9.61 6.17 -26.04
CA GLU A 3 -8.80 5.47 -27.05
C GLU A 3 -7.38 5.38 -26.51
N ASN A 4 -6.89 4.16 -26.29
CA ASN A 4 -5.53 3.93 -25.85
C ASN A 4 -4.94 2.77 -26.66
N ASN A 5 -3.87 3.04 -27.40
CA ASN A 5 -3.22 2.06 -28.28
C ASN A 5 -2.59 0.85 -27.54
N PHE A 6 -2.57 0.87 -26.21
CA PHE A 6 -1.98 -0.16 -25.35
C PHE A 6 -3.01 -1.07 -24.66
N VAL A 7 -4.31 -0.73 -24.70
CA VAL A 7 -5.35 -1.50 -24.01
C VAL A 7 -6.46 -1.88 -24.98
N ASP A 8 -6.63 -3.19 -25.21
CA ASP A 8 -7.68 -3.73 -26.08
C ASP A 8 -9.07 -3.66 -25.42
N PHE A 9 -9.17 -3.95 -24.11
CA PHE A 9 -10.44 -4.02 -23.40
C PHE A 9 -10.37 -3.38 -22.02
N TYR A 10 -11.35 -2.53 -21.72
CA TYR A 10 -11.62 -2.00 -20.39
C TYR A 10 -12.88 -2.67 -19.87
N VAL A 11 -12.75 -3.54 -18.87
CA VAL A 11 -13.89 -4.22 -18.24
C VAL A 11 -14.19 -3.59 -16.89
N THR A 12 -15.46 -3.23 -16.65
CA THR A 12 -15.91 -2.68 -15.36
C THR A 12 -17.01 -3.53 -14.75
N GLY A 13 -16.96 -3.67 -13.42
CA GLY A 13 -17.82 -4.58 -12.66
C GLY A 13 -17.16 -5.95 -12.43
N GLU A 14 -17.97 -7.00 -12.35
CA GLU A 14 -17.51 -8.38 -12.18
C GLU A 14 -17.13 -8.97 -13.55
N GLY A 15 -15.84 -9.01 -13.85
CA GLY A 15 -15.30 -9.25 -15.18
C GLY A 15 -15.08 -10.72 -15.55
N GLU A 16 -15.33 -11.67 -14.66
CA GLU A 16 -14.94 -13.08 -14.82
C GLU A 16 -15.53 -13.71 -16.09
N LYS A 17 -16.84 -13.53 -16.32
CA LYS A 17 -17.50 -14.03 -17.53
C LYS A 17 -17.03 -13.30 -18.79
N ILE A 18 -16.94 -11.96 -18.73
CA ILE A 18 -16.51 -11.13 -19.86
C ILE A 18 -15.08 -11.52 -20.28
N PHE A 19 -14.20 -11.73 -19.31
CA PHE A 19 -12.83 -12.15 -19.56
C PHE A 19 -12.79 -13.50 -20.28
N SER A 20 -13.55 -14.49 -19.81
CA SER A 20 -13.68 -15.79 -20.48
C SER A 20 -14.20 -15.64 -21.91
N ASP A 21 -15.24 -14.81 -22.12
CA ASP A 21 -15.81 -14.54 -23.44
C ASP A 21 -14.81 -13.87 -24.39
N ILE A 22 -13.97 -12.94 -23.90
CA ILE A 22 -12.93 -12.28 -24.70
C ILE A 22 -11.89 -13.29 -25.19
N ILE A 23 -11.42 -14.18 -24.31
CA ILE A 23 -10.43 -15.20 -24.63
C ILE A 23 -11.02 -16.21 -25.63
N ASN A 24 -12.22 -16.74 -25.36
CA ASN A 24 -12.84 -17.75 -26.21
C ASN A 24 -13.18 -17.24 -27.63
N ASN A 25 -13.44 -15.94 -27.78
CA ASN A 25 -13.75 -15.34 -29.07
C ASN A 25 -12.50 -14.85 -29.85
N ASN A 26 -11.28 -15.04 -29.33
CA ASN A 26 -10.02 -14.63 -29.98
C ASN A 26 -10.04 -13.17 -30.50
N VAL A 27 -10.59 -12.25 -29.72
CA VAL A 27 -10.70 -10.82 -30.08
C VAL A 27 -9.53 -9.96 -29.56
N VAL A 28 -8.56 -10.58 -28.87
CA VAL A 28 -7.34 -9.95 -28.33
C VAL A 28 -6.40 -9.52 -29.47
N GLY A 29 -5.75 -8.36 -29.35
CA GLY A 29 -4.82 -7.81 -30.36
C GLY A 29 -5.48 -7.08 -31.54
N LYS A 30 -6.82 -6.92 -31.52
CA LYS A 30 -7.50 -6.00 -32.43
C LYS A 30 -7.31 -4.60 -31.88
N LYS A 31 -6.55 -3.74 -32.58
CA LYS A 31 -6.15 -2.35 -32.22
C LYS A 31 -7.31 -1.34 -32.02
N GLN A 32 -8.35 -1.72 -31.31
CA GLN A 32 -9.47 -0.84 -30.96
C GLN A 32 -9.87 -1.14 -29.51
N SER A 33 -9.53 -0.21 -28.62
CA SER A 33 -9.96 -0.26 -27.22
C SER A 33 -11.48 -0.34 -27.16
N LYS A 34 -12.01 -1.32 -26.44
CA LYS A 34 -13.45 -1.45 -26.16
C LYS A 34 -13.72 -1.34 -24.68
N PHE A 35 -14.68 -0.50 -24.32
CA PHE A 35 -15.21 -0.45 -22.97
C PHE A 35 -16.39 -1.43 -22.85
N ILE A 36 -16.30 -2.35 -21.90
CA ILE A 36 -17.33 -3.35 -21.62
C ILE A 36 -17.72 -3.18 -20.16
N LYS A 37 -19.01 -2.92 -19.93
CA LYS A 37 -19.58 -2.85 -18.60
C LYS A 37 -20.39 -4.11 -18.34
N GLN A 38 -20.12 -4.76 -17.21
CA GLN A 38 -21.00 -5.82 -16.72
C GLN A 38 -22.27 -5.17 -16.16
N GLU A 39 -23.39 -5.29 -16.87
CA GLU A 39 -24.65 -4.63 -16.47
C GLU A 39 -25.30 -5.26 -15.24
N ASN A 40 -25.15 -6.58 -15.06
CA ASN A 40 -25.76 -7.31 -13.95
C ASN A 40 -24.69 -8.03 -13.13
N PRO A 41 -24.80 -8.04 -11.78
CA PRO A 41 -23.94 -8.87 -10.95
C PRO A 41 -24.01 -10.33 -11.38
N LEU A 42 -22.88 -11.03 -11.35
CA LEU A 42 -22.76 -12.45 -11.70
C LEU A 42 -23.57 -13.33 -10.76
N ASP A 43 -23.95 -14.51 -11.23
CA ASP A 43 -24.37 -15.57 -10.34
C ASP A 43 -23.12 -16.20 -9.72
N LEU A 44 -22.95 -16.07 -8.40
CA LEU A 44 -21.78 -16.59 -7.70
C LEU A 44 -21.71 -18.12 -7.77
N ASN A 45 -22.83 -18.78 -8.06
CA ASN A 45 -22.88 -20.24 -8.23
C ASN A 45 -22.15 -20.72 -9.50
N LEU A 46 -21.85 -19.81 -10.42
CA LEU A 46 -21.10 -20.09 -11.64
C LEU A 46 -19.60 -19.82 -11.51
N ILE A 47 -19.16 -19.35 -10.33
CA ILE A 47 -17.78 -18.91 -10.08
C ILE A 47 -17.13 -19.88 -9.11
N THR A 48 -15.99 -20.42 -9.50
CA THR A 48 -15.18 -21.30 -8.66
C THR A 48 -13.97 -20.53 -8.12
N ASN A 49 -13.68 -20.72 -6.83
CA ASN A 49 -12.47 -20.18 -6.25
C ASN A 49 -11.22 -20.83 -6.91
N PRO A 50 -10.20 -20.06 -7.29
CA PRO A 50 -9.07 -20.58 -8.06
C PRO A 50 -8.19 -21.58 -7.29
N TYR A 51 -8.22 -21.60 -5.96
CA TYR A 51 -7.40 -22.52 -5.16
C TYR A 51 -7.91 -23.98 -5.23
N PRO A 52 -9.21 -24.29 -4.99
CA PRO A 52 -9.75 -25.63 -5.26
C PRO A 52 -9.63 -26.09 -6.72
N ALA A 53 -9.53 -25.15 -7.66
CA ALA A 53 -9.40 -25.45 -9.09
C ALA A 53 -7.93 -25.66 -9.53
N ASP A 54 -6.97 -25.61 -8.61
CA ASP A 54 -5.52 -25.73 -8.89
C ASP A 54 -4.99 -24.69 -9.92
N ILE A 55 -5.66 -23.53 -10.02
CA ILE A 55 -5.26 -22.42 -10.91
C ILE A 55 -4.17 -21.57 -10.27
N LEU A 56 -4.35 -21.23 -8.98
CA LEU A 56 -3.34 -20.51 -8.22
C LEU A 56 -2.45 -21.50 -7.47
N PRO A 57 -1.11 -21.33 -7.51
CA PRO A 57 -0.20 -22.15 -6.73
C PRO A 57 -0.44 -21.93 -5.23
N LEU A 58 -0.04 -22.93 -4.44
CA LEU A 58 0.03 -22.81 -2.98
C LEU A 58 1.46 -23.02 -2.57
N SER A 59 2.03 -22.07 -1.84
CA SER A 59 3.33 -22.21 -1.21
C SER A 59 3.27 -22.06 0.31
N LYS A 60 4.33 -22.52 0.96
CA LYS A 60 4.45 -22.43 2.41
C LYS A 60 4.51 -20.95 2.81
N ASN A 61 3.76 -20.60 3.85
CA ASN A 61 3.62 -19.23 4.37
C ASN A 61 2.78 -18.26 3.51
N GLU A 62 2.06 -18.73 2.49
CA GLU A 62 1.12 -17.89 1.76
C GLU A 62 -0.20 -17.69 2.49
N THR A 63 -0.90 -16.61 2.11
CA THR A 63 -2.26 -16.30 2.56
C THR A 63 -3.25 -16.75 1.48
N MET A 64 -4.17 -17.66 1.80
CA MET A 64 -5.24 -18.04 0.88
C MET A 64 -6.40 -17.05 0.96
N LEU A 65 -6.95 -16.68 -0.19
CA LEU A 65 -8.02 -15.69 -0.32
C LEU A 65 -9.38 -16.36 -0.51
N LEU A 66 -10.35 -16.01 0.32
CA LEU A 66 -11.71 -16.54 0.29
C LEU A 66 -12.73 -15.39 0.22
N GLU A 67 -13.65 -15.46 -0.71
CA GLU A 67 -14.91 -14.72 -0.64
C GLU A 67 -16.01 -15.72 -0.21
N THR A 68 -16.79 -15.37 0.81
CA THR A 68 -18.02 -16.13 1.14
C THR A 68 -19.26 -15.41 0.64
N MET A 69 -19.14 -14.11 0.38
CA MET A 69 -20.20 -13.28 -0.18
C MET A 69 -19.64 -12.09 -0.94
N ARG A 70 -20.47 -11.54 -1.83
CA ARG A 70 -20.22 -10.24 -2.49
C ARG A 70 -21.37 -9.28 -2.25
N GLY A 71 -21.05 -8.00 -2.19
CA GLY A 71 -21.99 -6.93 -1.90
C GLY A 71 -22.00 -6.50 -0.43
N CYS A 72 -22.38 -5.25 -0.19
CA CYS A 72 -22.44 -4.67 1.15
C CYS A 72 -23.72 -3.84 1.31
N SER A 73 -24.44 -4.06 2.40
CA SER A 73 -25.70 -3.35 2.68
C SER A 73 -25.50 -1.94 3.26
N SER A 74 -24.27 -1.62 3.67
CA SER A 74 -23.89 -0.31 4.20
C SER A 74 -24.11 0.80 3.18
N LYS A 75 -24.29 2.03 3.68
CA LYS A 75 -24.59 3.22 2.87
C LYS A 75 -23.53 4.31 2.99
N CYS A 76 -22.31 3.92 3.37
CA CYS A 76 -21.17 4.82 3.54
C CYS A 76 -20.96 5.64 2.26
N THR A 77 -20.99 6.97 2.34
CA THR A 77 -21.02 7.82 1.14
C THR A 77 -19.68 7.84 0.40
N TYR A 78 -18.56 7.68 1.12
CA TYR A 78 -17.21 7.60 0.57
C TYR A 78 -16.91 6.27 -0.14
N CYS A 79 -17.68 5.21 0.14
CA CYS A 79 -17.41 3.87 -0.37
C CYS A 79 -18.03 3.69 -1.77
N TYR A 80 -17.21 3.31 -2.75
CA TYR A 80 -17.70 2.88 -4.06
C TYR A 80 -18.44 1.54 -3.97
N TYR A 81 -17.88 0.57 -3.24
CA TYR A 81 -18.33 -0.81 -3.24
C TYR A 81 -19.79 -0.97 -2.80
N GLY A 82 -20.17 -0.42 -1.64
CA GLY A 82 -21.55 -0.51 -1.13
C GLY A 82 -22.60 0.18 -2.02
N LYS A 83 -22.18 1.17 -2.82
CA LYS A 83 -23.05 1.84 -3.79
C LYS A 83 -23.22 0.98 -5.06
N SER A 84 -22.13 0.41 -5.56
CA SER A 84 -22.11 -0.41 -6.78
C SER A 84 -22.71 -1.82 -6.56
N PHE A 85 -22.53 -2.39 -5.37
CA PHE A 85 -23.00 -3.73 -5.01
C PHE A 85 -23.84 -3.70 -3.71
N PRO A 86 -25.02 -3.06 -3.71
CA PRO A 86 -25.83 -2.85 -2.50
C PRO A 86 -26.57 -4.12 -2.02
N LYS A 87 -26.64 -5.16 -2.85
CA LYS A 87 -27.28 -6.44 -2.55
C LYS A 87 -26.22 -7.50 -2.25
N ILE A 88 -26.37 -8.15 -1.10
CA ILE A 88 -25.49 -9.25 -0.70
C ILE A 88 -25.91 -10.52 -1.44
N ARG A 89 -24.94 -11.18 -2.06
CA ARG A 89 -25.04 -12.51 -2.69
C ARG A 89 -24.02 -13.42 -2.02
N TYR A 90 -24.35 -14.69 -1.86
CA TYR A 90 -23.50 -15.66 -1.16
C TYR A 90 -22.98 -16.69 -2.15
N PHE A 91 -21.76 -17.17 -1.92
CA PHE A 91 -21.30 -18.40 -2.55
C PHE A 91 -22.01 -19.61 -1.92
N GLU A 92 -22.23 -20.67 -2.70
CA GLU A 92 -22.77 -21.92 -2.16
C GLU A 92 -21.86 -22.51 -1.08
N LYS A 93 -22.47 -23.13 -0.08
CA LYS A 93 -21.73 -23.76 1.03
C LYS A 93 -20.71 -24.79 0.53
N GLN A 94 -21.05 -25.51 -0.52
CA GLN A 94 -20.21 -26.54 -1.13
C GLN A 94 -18.90 -25.97 -1.69
N GLU A 95 -18.92 -24.74 -2.24
CA GLU A 95 -17.70 -24.08 -2.73
C GLU A 95 -16.78 -23.68 -1.57
N ILE A 96 -17.37 -23.21 -0.46
CA ILE A 96 -16.63 -22.90 0.77
C ILE A 96 -16.06 -24.18 1.40
N GLU A 97 -16.81 -25.28 1.42
CA GLU A 97 -16.32 -26.59 1.88
C GLU A 97 -15.13 -27.08 1.05
N LYS A 98 -15.20 -26.99 -0.29
CA LYS A 98 -14.08 -27.33 -1.18
C LYS A 98 -12.84 -26.49 -0.88
N PHE A 99 -13.01 -25.18 -0.65
CA PHE A 99 -11.93 -24.29 -0.26
C PHE A 99 -11.26 -24.77 1.03
N PHE A 100 -12.02 -25.03 2.09
CA PHE A 100 -11.45 -25.49 3.36
C PHE A 100 -10.85 -26.90 3.26
N LEU A 101 -11.40 -27.80 2.44
CA LEU A 101 -10.79 -29.11 2.19
C LEU A 101 -9.39 -28.99 1.58
N LYS A 102 -9.17 -28.00 0.70
CA LYS A 102 -7.85 -27.69 0.14
C LYS A 102 -6.96 -27.03 1.19
N ALA A 103 -7.46 -25.99 1.88
CA ALA A 103 -6.70 -25.24 2.87
C ALA A 103 -6.22 -26.13 4.04
N ASN A 104 -7.10 -26.98 4.60
CA ASN A 104 -6.76 -27.87 5.72
C ASN A 104 -5.66 -28.90 5.39
N LYS A 105 -5.43 -29.19 4.10
CA LYS A 105 -4.39 -30.11 3.61
C LYS A 105 -3.08 -29.39 3.23
N SER A 106 -3.04 -28.07 3.38
CA SER A 106 -1.96 -27.22 2.91
C SER A 106 -1.22 -26.58 4.10
N ASP A 107 0.09 -26.32 3.95
CA ASP A 107 0.93 -25.67 4.97
C ASP A 107 0.95 -24.13 4.80
N ILE A 108 -0.25 -23.54 4.72
CA ILE A 108 -0.46 -22.09 4.52
C ILE A 108 -0.34 -21.33 5.84
N LYS A 109 -0.03 -20.03 5.77
CA LYS A 109 0.09 -19.17 6.96
C LYS A 109 -1.26 -18.84 7.56
N GLU A 110 -2.18 -18.40 6.72
CA GLU A 110 -3.46 -17.84 7.13
C GLU A 110 -4.47 -17.86 5.96
N ILE A 111 -5.73 -17.60 6.27
CA ILE A 111 -6.80 -17.35 5.30
C ILE A 111 -7.28 -15.91 5.50
N TYR A 112 -7.35 -15.14 4.41
CA TYR A 112 -8.04 -13.87 4.41
C TYR A 112 -9.42 -14.03 3.78
N ILE A 113 -10.47 -13.82 4.59
CA ILE A 113 -11.84 -13.71 4.09
C ILE A 113 -12.07 -12.27 3.62
N MET A 114 -12.08 -12.06 2.31
CA MET A 114 -12.18 -10.76 1.63
C MET A 114 -13.63 -10.27 1.51
N ASP A 115 -14.50 -10.68 2.43
CA ASP A 115 -15.87 -10.17 2.43
C ASP A 115 -15.84 -8.68 2.82
N PRO A 116 -16.53 -7.78 2.09
CA PRO A 116 -16.51 -6.32 2.35
C PRO A 116 -16.99 -5.87 3.75
N SER A 117 -17.62 -6.79 4.48
CA SER A 117 -18.04 -6.66 5.88
C SER A 117 -18.59 -8.02 6.27
N PHE A 118 -17.72 -8.93 6.72
CA PHE A 118 -18.02 -10.34 6.96
C PHE A 118 -19.24 -10.56 7.86
N ASP A 119 -19.45 -9.65 8.81
CA ASP A 119 -20.52 -9.65 9.81
C ASP A 119 -21.88 -9.13 9.30
N HIS A 120 -21.89 -8.34 8.23
CA HIS A 120 -23.10 -7.85 7.58
C HIS A 120 -23.72 -8.92 6.67
N CYS A 121 -24.12 -10.04 7.28
CA CYS A 121 -24.78 -11.16 6.62
C CYS A 121 -26.13 -11.47 7.28
N LYS A 122 -26.88 -12.41 6.69
CA LYS A 122 -28.21 -12.79 7.18
C LYS A 122 -28.19 -13.36 8.61
N ASN A 123 -27.20 -14.17 8.93
CA ASN A 123 -27.01 -14.74 10.27
C ASN A 123 -25.51 -15.01 10.52
N LEU A 124 -24.87 -14.12 11.28
CA LEU A 124 -23.45 -14.21 11.63
C LEU A 124 -23.12 -15.48 12.43
N ASN A 125 -23.97 -15.88 13.37
CA ASN A 125 -23.69 -17.04 14.21
C ASN A 125 -23.70 -18.34 13.40
N ASP A 126 -24.63 -18.48 12.45
CA ASP A 126 -24.67 -19.65 11.55
C ASP A 126 -23.45 -19.67 10.64
N LYS A 127 -23.03 -18.50 10.13
CA LYS A 127 -21.85 -18.36 9.28
C LYS A 127 -20.56 -18.74 10.02
N LEU A 128 -20.36 -18.20 11.22
CA LEU A 128 -19.22 -18.55 12.08
C LEU A 128 -19.23 -20.04 12.43
N SER A 129 -20.38 -20.59 12.82
CA SER A 129 -20.51 -22.01 13.14
C SER A 129 -20.20 -22.91 11.93
N PHE A 130 -20.60 -22.49 10.73
CA PHE A 130 -20.29 -23.20 9.50
C PHE A 130 -18.79 -23.15 9.17
N ILE A 131 -18.16 -21.98 9.28
CA ILE A 131 -16.71 -21.84 9.08
C ILE A 131 -15.93 -22.64 10.13
N ALA A 132 -16.36 -22.64 11.39
CA ALA A 132 -15.76 -23.44 12.47
C ALA A 132 -15.78 -24.95 12.18
N LYS A 133 -16.85 -25.44 11.54
CA LYS A 133 -16.93 -26.83 11.09
C LYS A 133 -16.00 -27.13 9.91
N CYS A 134 -15.83 -26.17 9.00
CA CYS A 134 -14.98 -26.34 7.82
C CYS A 134 -13.49 -26.20 8.14
N ASN A 135 -13.10 -25.26 9.01
CA ASN A 135 -11.72 -24.98 9.39
C ASN A 135 -11.21 -25.95 10.47
N ALA A 136 -11.18 -27.24 10.14
CA ALA A 136 -10.78 -28.32 11.05
C ALA A 136 -9.34 -28.17 11.55
N SER A 137 -8.43 -27.63 10.72
CA SER A 137 -7.02 -27.41 11.07
C SER A 137 -6.79 -26.15 11.90
N LYS A 138 -7.85 -25.37 12.22
CA LYS A 138 -7.76 -24.10 12.96
C LYS A 138 -6.75 -23.12 12.34
N ILE A 139 -6.74 -23.06 11.02
CA ILE A 139 -5.89 -22.12 10.28
C ILE A 139 -6.28 -20.70 10.71
N PRO A 140 -5.32 -19.81 11.04
CA PRO A 140 -5.61 -18.42 11.39
C PRO A 140 -6.41 -17.72 10.30
N ILE A 141 -7.48 -17.03 10.67
CA ILE A 141 -8.33 -16.25 9.77
C ILE A 141 -8.23 -14.77 10.09
N HIS A 142 -8.02 -13.97 9.05
CA HIS A 142 -8.20 -12.52 9.01
C HIS A 142 -9.47 -12.15 8.23
N THR A 143 -10.19 -11.10 8.66
CA THR A 143 -11.42 -10.61 7.99
C THR A 143 -11.82 -9.21 8.43
N GLU A 144 -12.66 -8.52 7.66
CA GLU A 144 -13.21 -7.19 8.02
C GLU A 144 -14.58 -7.29 8.71
N ILE A 145 -14.80 -6.59 9.84
CA ILE A 145 -16.10 -6.56 10.55
C ILE A 145 -16.45 -5.19 11.16
N HIS A 146 -17.71 -5.03 11.57
CA HIS A 146 -18.12 -3.99 12.52
C HIS A 146 -18.09 -4.54 13.94
N LEU A 147 -17.28 -3.96 14.83
CA LEU A 147 -17.14 -4.46 16.21
C LEU A 147 -18.46 -4.45 16.98
N GLU A 148 -19.42 -3.60 16.59
CA GLU A 148 -20.74 -3.53 17.21
C GLU A 148 -21.58 -4.81 17.06
N THR A 149 -21.18 -5.75 16.19
CA THR A 149 -21.84 -7.06 16.05
C THR A 149 -21.27 -8.12 16.99
N VAL A 150 -20.11 -7.88 17.60
CA VAL A 150 -19.47 -8.79 18.56
C VAL A 150 -20.14 -8.66 19.93
N ASN A 151 -20.48 -9.80 20.54
CA ASN A 151 -21.11 -9.85 21.86
C ASN A 151 -20.84 -11.19 22.55
N GLU A 152 -21.20 -11.29 23.84
CA GLU A 152 -20.98 -12.49 24.67
C GLU A 152 -21.56 -13.78 24.05
N LYS A 153 -22.63 -13.67 23.24
CA LYS A 153 -23.28 -14.85 22.63
C LYS A 153 -22.52 -15.41 21.44
N ASN A 154 -21.67 -14.63 20.78
CA ASN A 154 -21.00 -15.06 19.55
C ASN A 154 -19.47 -15.06 19.62
N ILE A 155 -18.86 -14.46 20.63
CA ILE A 155 -17.39 -14.38 20.76
C ILE A 155 -16.70 -15.75 20.71
N HIS A 156 -17.30 -16.78 21.31
CA HIS A 156 -16.76 -18.15 21.23
C HIS A 156 -16.75 -18.68 19.78
N LEU A 157 -17.76 -18.34 18.98
CA LEU A 157 -17.85 -18.74 17.58
C LEU A 157 -16.76 -18.10 16.71
N PHE A 158 -16.30 -16.89 17.04
CA PHE A 158 -15.15 -16.28 16.35
C PHE A 158 -13.88 -17.12 16.56
N LYS A 159 -13.61 -17.51 17.81
CA LYS A 159 -12.49 -18.41 18.14
C LYS A 159 -12.64 -19.77 17.48
N ASP A 160 -13.83 -20.34 17.54
CA ASP A 160 -14.10 -21.66 16.97
C ASP A 160 -13.94 -21.65 15.43
N ALA A 161 -14.28 -20.54 14.77
CA ALA A 161 -14.03 -20.35 13.35
C ALA A 161 -12.55 -20.27 13.00
N GLY A 162 -11.67 -19.95 13.96
CA GLY A 162 -10.26 -19.70 13.75
C GLY A 162 -9.94 -18.23 13.45
N ILE A 163 -10.87 -17.29 13.71
CA ILE A 163 -10.62 -15.86 13.53
C ILE A 163 -9.58 -15.41 14.56
N SER A 164 -8.40 -15.02 14.08
CA SER A 164 -7.25 -14.60 14.87
C SER A 164 -7.02 -13.09 14.81
N SER A 165 -7.55 -12.43 13.80
CA SER A 165 -7.46 -10.98 13.63
C SER A 165 -8.63 -10.45 12.83
N VAL A 166 -9.00 -9.20 13.08
CA VAL A 166 -10.01 -8.49 12.31
C VAL A 166 -9.59 -7.07 11.99
N GLU A 167 -10.04 -6.56 10.85
CA GLU A 167 -10.05 -5.13 10.57
C GLU A 167 -11.41 -4.53 10.94
N ALA A 168 -11.39 -3.38 11.61
CA ALA A 168 -12.55 -2.66 12.09
C ALA A 168 -12.50 -1.19 11.62
N GLY A 169 -13.29 -0.86 10.61
CA GLY A 169 -13.37 0.50 10.10
C GLY A 169 -14.15 1.45 11.02
N LEU A 170 -13.49 2.05 12.03
CA LEU A 170 -14.07 3.07 12.93
C LEU A 170 -14.32 4.40 12.18
N GLN A 171 -13.38 4.78 11.33
CA GLN A 171 -13.37 5.97 10.48
C GLN A 171 -13.22 7.30 11.23
N SER A 172 -14.08 7.58 12.21
CA SER A 172 -14.03 8.77 13.06
C SER A 172 -14.87 8.53 14.32
N THR A 173 -14.60 9.24 15.42
CA THR A 173 -15.52 9.29 16.58
C THR A 173 -16.47 10.48 16.51
N ASN A 174 -16.24 11.42 15.58
CA ASN A 174 -17.04 12.62 15.42
C ASN A 174 -18.46 12.29 14.91
N PRO A 175 -19.52 12.52 15.72
CA PRO A 175 -20.89 12.14 15.34
C PRO A 175 -21.41 12.87 14.11
N LEU A 176 -20.96 14.11 13.85
CA LEU A 176 -21.35 14.87 12.67
C LEU A 176 -20.72 14.28 11.41
N ALA A 177 -19.42 13.98 11.46
CA ALA A 177 -18.70 13.35 10.35
C ALA A 177 -19.33 12.00 9.98
N LEU A 178 -19.52 11.13 10.97
CA LEU A 178 -20.15 9.81 10.81
C LEU A 178 -21.56 9.90 10.22
N LYS A 179 -22.37 10.85 10.70
CA LYS A 179 -23.72 11.10 10.19
C LYS A 179 -23.68 11.53 8.72
N ASN A 180 -22.80 12.47 8.36
CA ASN A 180 -22.68 13.00 7.00
C ASN A 180 -22.27 11.90 6.01
N VAL A 181 -21.39 11.00 6.44
CA VAL A 181 -20.97 9.86 5.61
C VAL A 181 -21.83 8.61 5.76
N LYS A 182 -22.91 8.68 6.53
CA LYS A 182 -23.84 7.56 6.79
C LYS A 182 -23.15 6.31 7.35
N ARG A 183 -22.06 6.48 8.09
CA ARG A 183 -21.44 5.41 8.89
C ARG A 183 -22.19 5.34 10.21
N LYS A 184 -22.89 4.22 10.44
CA LYS A 184 -23.52 3.96 11.74
C LYS A 184 -22.40 3.74 12.75
N PHE A 185 -22.53 4.23 13.97
CA PHE A 185 -21.55 3.96 15.00
C PHE A 185 -22.28 3.95 16.35
N ASN A 186 -21.96 2.95 17.17
CA ASN A 186 -22.38 2.94 18.56
C ASN A 186 -21.15 2.69 19.43
N MET A 187 -20.64 3.75 20.06
CA MET A 187 -19.42 3.72 20.87
C MET A 187 -19.44 2.63 21.95
N GLY A 188 -20.56 2.49 22.68
CA GLY A 188 -20.66 1.49 23.75
C GLY A 188 -20.57 0.05 23.23
N LYS A 189 -21.25 -0.26 22.11
CA LYS A 189 -21.16 -1.57 21.47
C LYS A 189 -19.79 -1.82 20.84
N PHE A 190 -19.20 -0.79 20.24
CA PHE A 190 -17.88 -0.87 19.63
C PHE A 190 -16.83 -1.22 20.68
N LEU A 191 -16.78 -0.49 21.79
CA LEU A 191 -15.87 -0.75 22.91
C LEU A 191 -16.11 -2.13 23.52
N LYS A 192 -17.38 -2.54 23.69
CA LYS A 192 -17.69 -3.87 24.21
C LYS A 192 -17.21 -4.98 23.26
N GLY A 193 -17.38 -4.80 21.95
CA GLY A 193 -16.88 -5.71 20.94
C GLY A 193 -15.36 -5.80 20.94
N ALA A 194 -14.67 -4.65 21.00
CA ALA A 194 -13.23 -4.56 21.10
C ALA A 194 -12.69 -5.30 22.34
N GLU A 195 -13.25 -5.01 23.52
CA GLU A 195 -12.89 -5.68 24.78
C GLU A 195 -13.03 -7.20 24.66
N LEU A 196 -14.12 -7.68 24.04
CA LEU A 196 -14.37 -9.11 23.88
C LEU A 196 -13.34 -9.78 22.97
N LEU A 197 -13.00 -9.15 21.84
CA LEU A 197 -11.98 -9.67 20.94
C LEU A 197 -10.60 -9.70 21.59
N GLN A 198 -10.19 -8.60 22.25
CA GLN A 198 -8.92 -8.50 22.96
C GLN A 198 -8.78 -9.55 24.06
N LYS A 199 -9.80 -9.71 24.92
CA LYS A 199 -9.82 -10.78 25.96
C LYS A 199 -9.72 -12.18 25.38
N ASN A 200 -10.05 -12.34 24.10
CA ASN A 200 -10.00 -13.58 23.37
C ASN A 200 -8.76 -13.71 22.48
N ASN A 201 -7.76 -12.82 22.63
CA ASN A 201 -6.53 -12.78 21.84
C ASN A 201 -6.78 -12.68 20.32
N ILE A 202 -7.88 -12.03 19.93
CA ILE A 202 -8.16 -11.70 18.53
C ILE A 202 -7.64 -10.28 18.30
N LYS A 203 -6.67 -10.15 17.40
CA LYS A 203 -6.05 -8.86 17.08
C LYS A 203 -7.04 -7.95 16.36
N ILE A 204 -6.94 -6.65 16.61
CA ILE A 204 -7.81 -5.65 15.98
C ILE A 204 -6.94 -4.65 15.25
N THR A 205 -7.21 -4.49 13.95
CA THR A 205 -6.72 -3.37 13.16
C THR A 205 -7.84 -2.33 13.08
N THR A 206 -7.59 -1.07 13.44
CA THR A 206 -8.60 -0.01 13.46
C THR A 206 -8.36 0.99 12.33
N GLY A 207 -9.27 1.02 11.35
CA GLY A 207 -9.20 1.96 10.23
C GLY A 207 -9.81 3.32 10.55
N LEU A 208 -9.08 4.41 10.26
CA LEU A 208 -9.49 5.81 10.41
C LEU A 208 -9.42 6.54 9.07
N ILE A 209 -10.29 7.55 8.87
CA ILE A 209 -10.23 8.44 7.71
C ILE A 209 -10.07 9.88 8.15
N VAL A 210 -9.01 10.54 7.66
CA VAL A 210 -8.76 11.97 7.87
C VAL A 210 -9.58 12.79 6.88
N GLY A 211 -10.26 13.81 7.37
CA GLY A 211 -10.95 14.79 6.53
C GLY A 211 -12.33 14.35 6.05
N LEU A 212 -13.06 13.53 6.83
CA LEU A 212 -14.47 13.28 6.55
C LEU A 212 -15.29 14.58 6.58
N PRO A 213 -16.37 14.73 5.78
CA PRO A 213 -17.19 15.94 5.78
C PRO A 213 -17.78 16.25 7.15
N GLY A 214 -17.42 17.41 7.74
CA GLY A 214 -17.81 17.79 9.10
C GLY A 214 -16.83 17.37 10.19
N ASP A 215 -15.73 16.72 9.85
CA ASP A 215 -14.61 16.49 10.76
C ASP A 215 -13.67 17.71 10.80
N THR A 216 -12.93 17.89 11.89
CA THR A 216 -11.90 18.93 12.03
C THR A 216 -10.56 18.29 12.38
N LEU A 217 -9.47 19.06 12.35
CA LEU A 217 -8.17 18.58 12.81
C LEU A 217 -8.24 18.13 14.28
N GLU A 218 -8.91 18.90 15.12
CA GLU A 218 -9.13 18.58 16.53
C GLU A 218 -10.02 17.33 16.68
N GLY A 219 -11.09 17.20 15.89
CA GLY A 219 -11.96 16.01 15.90
C GLY A 219 -11.23 14.73 15.45
N PHE A 220 -10.30 14.85 14.50
CA PHE A 220 -9.40 13.76 14.15
C PHE A 220 -8.43 13.42 15.30
N GLU A 221 -7.86 14.44 15.95
CA GLU A 221 -6.99 14.23 17.11
C GLU A 221 -7.73 13.51 18.26
N GLU A 222 -8.98 13.92 18.55
CA GLU A 222 -9.86 13.26 19.52
C GLU A 222 -10.16 11.80 19.13
N THR A 223 -10.36 11.53 17.83
CA THR A 223 -10.54 10.18 17.30
C THR A 223 -9.30 9.32 17.55
N LEU A 224 -8.10 9.86 17.29
CA LEU A 224 -6.85 9.16 17.50
C LEU A 224 -6.61 8.91 19.00
N ASP A 225 -6.87 9.89 19.86
CA ASP A 225 -6.78 9.75 21.30
C ASP A 225 -7.75 8.69 21.85
N PHE A 226 -8.94 8.59 21.28
CA PHE A 226 -9.89 7.52 21.60
C PHE A 226 -9.31 6.15 21.26
N VAL A 227 -8.70 5.96 20.09
CA VAL A 227 -8.08 4.69 19.68
C VAL A 227 -6.92 4.32 20.61
N ILE A 228 -6.06 5.30 20.94
CA ILE A 228 -4.91 5.10 21.82
C ILE A 228 -5.36 4.74 23.24
N SER A 229 -6.31 5.49 23.79
CA SER A 229 -6.77 5.32 25.18
C SER A 229 -7.54 4.02 25.43
N ASN A 230 -7.95 3.30 24.38
CA ASN A 230 -8.67 2.02 24.46
C ASN A 230 -7.83 0.83 23.98
N ASP A 231 -6.50 0.97 23.89
CA ASP A 231 -5.57 -0.08 23.45
C ASP A 231 -5.90 -0.65 22.05
N LEU A 232 -6.46 0.18 21.17
CA LEU A 232 -6.84 -0.20 19.80
C LEU A 232 -5.83 0.24 18.75
N SER A 233 -4.65 0.66 19.21
CA SER A 233 -3.71 1.41 18.42
C SER A 233 -2.65 0.53 17.74
N GLU A 234 -2.38 -0.68 18.28
CA GLU A 234 -1.36 -1.62 17.76
C GLU A 234 -1.46 -1.88 16.25
N GLY A 235 -2.68 -1.93 15.70
CA GLY A 235 -2.96 -2.00 14.27
C GLY A 235 -3.78 -0.82 13.77
N VAL A 236 -3.42 0.43 14.05
CA VAL A 236 -4.16 1.57 13.49
C VAL A 236 -3.76 1.82 12.04
N GLU A 237 -4.74 1.94 11.16
CA GLU A 237 -4.56 2.31 9.76
C GLU A 237 -5.26 3.65 9.50
N ILE A 238 -4.58 4.57 8.83
CA ILE A 238 -5.05 5.94 8.69
C ILE A 238 -4.98 6.33 7.22
N TYR A 239 -6.13 6.73 6.68
CA TYR A 239 -6.29 7.04 5.27
C TYR A 239 -6.73 8.49 5.08
N PRO A 240 -6.09 9.29 4.21
CA PRO A 240 -6.70 10.52 3.73
C PRO A 240 -8.02 10.22 3.00
N LEU A 241 -9.05 11.03 3.23
CA LEU A 241 -10.34 10.87 2.54
C LEU A 241 -10.14 10.85 1.02
N SER A 242 -10.55 9.76 0.37
CA SER A 242 -10.55 9.64 -1.08
C SER A 242 -11.95 9.88 -1.64
N VAL A 243 -12.10 10.84 -2.56
CA VAL A 243 -13.35 11.12 -3.28
C VAL A 243 -13.45 10.19 -4.49
N LEU A 244 -13.70 8.90 -4.23
CA LEU A 244 -13.66 7.85 -5.24
C LEU A 244 -14.70 8.09 -6.36
N PRO A 245 -14.31 8.04 -7.65
CA PRO A 245 -15.25 8.16 -8.76
C PRO A 245 -16.40 7.16 -8.65
N GLY A 246 -17.63 7.65 -8.80
CA GLY A 246 -18.83 6.82 -8.73
C GLY A 246 -19.37 6.58 -7.31
N SER A 247 -18.66 6.98 -6.25
CA SER A 247 -19.21 7.02 -4.88
C SER A 247 -20.30 8.10 -4.74
N THR A 248 -21.13 8.04 -3.69
CA THR A 248 -22.08 9.13 -3.39
C THR A 248 -21.34 10.42 -3.05
N LEU A 249 -20.23 10.34 -2.33
CA LEU A 249 -19.41 11.49 -1.97
C LEU A 249 -18.90 12.22 -3.22
N SER A 250 -18.50 11.51 -4.27
CA SER A 250 -18.07 12.15 -5.53
C SER A 250 -19.16 12.98 -6.20
N GLU A 251 -20.44 12.60 -6.03
CA GLU A 251 -21.60 13.33 -6.56
C GLU A 251 -21.96 14.55 -5.70
N THR A 252 -21.69 14.48 -4.39
CA THR A 252 -22.01 15.56 -3.45
C THR A 252 -20.83 16.47 -3.11
N ALA A 253 -19.61 16.15 -3.54
CA ALA A 253 -18.39 16.86 -3.18
C ALA A 253 -18.48 18.39 -3.35
N SER A 254 -19.02 18.88 -4.48
CA SER A 254 -19.20 20.32 -4.71
C SER A 254 -20.17 20.96 -3.72
N LYS A 255 -21.25 20.26 -3.37
CA LYS A 255 -22.23 20.72 -2.36
C LYS A 255 -21.61 20.74 -0.97
N ASP A 256 -20.81 19.73 -0.66
CA ASP A 256 -20.14 19.58 0.63
C ASP A 256 -18.84 20.41 0.72
N LYS A 257 -18.55 21.22 -0.31
CA LYS A 257 -17.36 22.08 -0.44
C LYS A 257 -16.04 21.32 -0.24
N ILE A 258 -15.94 20.17 -0.89
CA ILE A 258 -14.76 19.33 -0.88
C ILE A 258 -13.96 19.58 -2.16
N GLU A 259 -12.73 20.04 -2.00
CA GLU A 259 -11.75 20.04 -3.09
C GLU A 259 -10.95 18.74 -3.03
N TYR A 260 -10.67 18.17 -4.18
CA TYR A 260 -10.02 16.87 -4.27
C TYR A 260 -9.30 16.70 -5.61
N MET A 261 -8.33 15.81 -5.60
CA MET A 261 -7.51 15.49 -6.76
C MET A 261 -8.35 14.86 -7.88
N LYS A 262 -8.15 15.32 -9.12
CA LYS A 262 -8.86 14.77 -10.29
C LYS A 262 -8.21 13.51 -10.86
N ALA A 263 -6.96 13.25 -10.47
CA ALA A 263 -6.24 12.02 -10.75
C ALA A 263 -6.18 11.14 -9.49
N PRO A 264 -5.99 9.82 -9.63
CA PRO A 264 -5.70 8.94 -8.50
C PRO A 264 -4.55 9.47 -7.63
N PRO A 265 -4.64 9.33 -6.30
CA PRO A 265 -5.61 8.52 -5.55
C PRO A 265 -6.93 9.25 -5.18
N TYR A 266 -7.20 10.43 -5.76
CA TYR A 266 -8.43 11.21 -5.51
C TYR A 266 -8.57 11.74 -4.08
N TYR A 267 -7.45 11.99 -3.39
CA TYR A 267 -7.50 12.54 -2.03
C TYR A 267 -8.21 13.90 -2.00
N ALA A 268 -9.00 14.11 -0.95
CA ALA A 268 -9.51 15.41 -0.58
C ALA A 268 -8.34 16.29 -0.15
N THR A 269 -8.20 17.46 -0.77
CA THR A 269 -7.17 18.46 -0.44
C THR A 269 -7.71 19.54 0.48
N SER A 270 -9.03 19.71 0.53
CA SER A 270 -9.73 20.51 1.52
C SER A 270 -11.18 20.05 1.64
N THR A 271 -11.78 20.32 2.80
CA THR A 271 -13.21 20.16 3.05
C THR A 271 -13.78 21.48 3.56
N ASN A 272 -15.08 21.50 3.88
CA ASN A 272 -15.72 22.63 4.52
C ASN A 272 -15.12 23.00 5.89
N THR A 273 -14.41 22.08 6.54
CA THR A 273 -13.91 22.20 7.92
C THR A 273 -12.41 21.93 8.07
N MET A 274 -11.73 21.42 7.05
CA MET A 274 -10.28 21.21 7.05
C MET A 274 -9.64 21.80 5.77
N LYS A 275 -8.57 22.56 5.94
CA LYS A 275 -7.72 23.06 4.85
C LYS A 275 -6.59 22.08 4.57
N TYR A 276 -5.87 22.30 3.47
CA TYR A 276 -4.71 21.50 3.08
C TYR A 276 -3.70 21.30 4.22
N ASP A 277 -3.33 22.38 4.91
CA ASP A 277 -2.37 22.33 6.02
C ASP A 277 -2.86 21.44 7.16
N ASP A 278 -4.18 21.32 7.37
CA ASP A 278 -4.75 20.46 8.40
C ASP A 278 -4.54 18.98 8.08
N PHE A 279 -4.58 18.56 6.81
CA PHE A 279 -4.23 17.19 6.42
C PHE A 279 -2.76 16.89 6.67
N VAL A 280 -1.88 17.88 6.42
CA VAL A 280 -0.45 17.77 6.71
C VAL A 280 -0.20 17.70 8.22
N PHE A 281 -0.90 18.50 9.02
CA PHE A 281 -0.80 18.44 10.49
C PHE A 281 -1.38 17.14 11.06
N ALA A 282 -2.42 16.57 10.46
CA ALA A 282 -2.94 15.27 10.87
C ALA A 282 -1.86 14.18 10.77
N GLU A 283 -1.05 14.18 9.70
CA GLU A 283 0.10 13.27 9.56
C GLU A 283 1.14 13.50 10.67
N ASP A 284 1.48 14.75 10.98
CA ASP A 284 2.41 15.06 12.07
C ASP A 284 1.88 14.58 13.43
N ILE A 285 0.58 14.72 13.69
CA ILE A 285 -0.06 14.26 14.93
C ILE A 285 0.04 12.73 15.04
N VAL A 286 -0.22 12.00 13.96
CA VAL A 286 -0.06 10.54 13.92
C VAL A 286 1.36 10.16 14.24
N LYS A 287 2.34 10.78 13.57
CA LYS A 287 3.76 10.53 13.79
C LYS A 287 4.16 10.78 15.26
N GLN A 288 3.72 11.90 15.84
CA GLN A 288 4.04 12.26 17.22
C GLN A 288 3.40 11.31 18.25
N LYS A 289 2.16 10.87 18.03
CA LYS A 289 1.41 10.04 19.00
C LYS A 289 1.65 8.54 18.84
N ARG A 290 2.09 8.07 17.66
CA ARG A 290 2.21 6.64 17.33
C ARG A 290 3.61 6.18 16.94
N ASP A 291 4.54 7.11 16.70
CA ASP A 291 5.83 6.81 16.06
C ASP A 291 5.65 6.04 14.74
N MET A 292 4.59 6.42 14.01
CA MET A 292 4.16 5.77 12.78
C MET A 292 4.11 6.79 11.66
N ASP A 293 4.83 6.54 10.58
CA ASP A 293 4.68 7.29 9.35
C ASP A 293 3.49 6.76 8.56
N LEU A 294 2.69 7.66 7.96
CA LEU A 294 1.58 7.25 7.08
C LEU A 294 2.06 6.62 5.76
N TYR A 295 3.32 6.90 5.39
CA TYR A 295 3.90 6.44 4.15
C TYR A 295 5.27 5.82 4.41
N GLU A 296 5.49 4.61 3.88
CA GLU A 296 6.81 4.01 3.92
C GLU A 296 7.83 4.82 3.12
N PRO A 297 9.13 4.84 3.48
CA PRO A 297 10.14 5.48 2.66
C PRO A 297 10.26 4.79 1.30
N VAL A 298 10.44 5.56 0.23
CA VAL A 298 10.71 4.97 -1.09
C VAL A 298 12.19 4.63 -1.20
N LEU A 299 12.55 3.36 -1.21
CA LEU A 299 13.94 2.90 -1.27
C LEU A 299 14.46 2.73 -2.70
N ALA A 300 15.77 2.92 -2.89
CA ALA A 300 16.45 2.63 -4.14
C ALA A 300 16.59 1.13 -4.40
N HIS A 301 16.61 0.74 -5.68
CA HIS A 301 16.75 -0.66 -6.11
C HIS A 301 18.01 -0.84 -6.96
N PHE A 302 18.78 -1.89 -6.71
CA PHE A 302 20.10 -2.11 -7.33
C PHE A 302 20.16 -3.37 -8.20
N TYR A 303 19.03 -3.75 -8.77
CA TYR A 303 18.87 -4.95 -9.61
C TYR A 303 17.73 -4.78 -10.60
N ASN A 304 17.71 -5.65 -11.63
CA ASN A 304 16.69 -5.69 -12.67
C ASN A 304 15.88 -6.99 -12.55
N HIS A 305 14.62 -6.95 -12.97
CA HIS A 305 13.73 -8.13 -13.00
C HIS A 305 13.51 -8.57 -14.44
N ASP A 306 14.12 -9.69 -14.83
CA ASP A 306 14.06 -10.23 -16.19
C ASP A 306 14.42 -9.17 -17.26
N ASP A 307 13.48 -8.86 -18.14
CA ASP A 307 13.60 -7.87 -19.21
C ASP A 307 13.27 -6.43 -18.77
N ILE A 308 12.75 -6.23 -17.55
CA ILE A 308 12.33 -4.91 -17.05
C ILE A 308 13.52 -4.21 -16.41
N ILE A 309 13.84 -3.03 -16.91
CA ILE A 309 14.93 -2.19 -16.41
C ILE A 309 14.42 -1.32 -15.26
N THR A 310 14.87 -1.65 -14.06
CA THR A 310 14.62 -0.90 -12.81
C THR A 310 15.89 -0.30 -12.21
N PHE A 311 17.06 -0.65 -12.75
CA PHE A 311 18.37 -0.23 -12.29
C PHE A 311 19.38 -0.07 -13.45
N MET A 312 20.16 1.01 -13.41
CA MET A 312 21.29 1.26 -14.32
C MET A 312 22.53 1.77 -13.57
N ASP A 313 23.65 1.10 -13.77
CA ASP A 313 24.97 1.56 -13.31
C ASP A 313 25.62 2.47 -14.37
N LEU A 314 25.37 3.77 -14.24
CA LEU A 314 25.90 4.83 -15.12
C LEU A 314 27.31 5.31 -14.70
N ARG A 315 27.94 4.68 -13.69
CA ARG A 315 29.37 4.91 -13.40
C ARG A 315 30.25 4.42 -14.54
N ARG A 316 29.75 3.47 -15.33
CA ARG A 316 30.38 2.94 -16.55
C ARG A 316 29.83 3.71 -17.76
N LYS A 317 30.68 3.92 -18.77
CA LYS A 317 30.22 4.52 -20.03
C LYS A 317 29.32 3.53 -20.77
N ILE A 318 28.08 3.93 -21.01
CA ILE A 318 27.11 3.22 -21.85
C ILE A 318 27.01 3.99 -23.17
N LYS A 319 26.92 3.29 -24.30
CA LYS A 319 26.73 3.92 -25.62
C LYS A 319 25.30 4.45 -25.73
N ASN A 320 25.08 5.57 -26.42
CA ASN A 320 23.74 6.16 -26.54
C ASN A 320 22.70 5.19 -27.12
N ASP A 321 23.04 4.42 -28.16
CA ASP A 321 22.12 3.43 -28.75
C ASP A 321 21.71 2.32 -27.75
N GLU A 322 22.65 1.92 -26.89
CA GLU A 322 22.42 0.93 -25.83
C GLU A 322 21.52 1.52 -24.74
N LEU A 323 21.79 2.77 -24.32
CA LEU A 323 20.97 3.50 -23.35
C LEU A 323 19.52 3.65 -23.83
N ILE A 324 19.31 4.07 -25.08
CA ILE A 324 17.98 4.22 -25.67
C ILE A 324 17.23 2.88 -25.68
N ASN A 325 17.91 1.79 -26.04
CA ASN A 325 17.27 0.47 -26.07
C ASN A 325 16.91 -0.05 -24.68
N LEU A 326 17.74 0.20 -23.67
CA LEU A 326 17.44 -0.15 -22.28
C LEU A 326 16.24 0.64 -21.75
N LEU A 327 16.21 1.95 -22.01
CA LEU A 327 15.14 2.83 -21.51
C LEU A 327 13.76 2.52 -22.11
N LYS A 328 13.68 1.82 -23.25
CA LYS A 328 12.39 1.33 -23.80
C LYS A 328 11.76 0.21 -22.99
N LYS A 329 12.51 -0.45 -22.11
CA LYS A 329 12.04 -1.53 -21.24
C LYS A 329 11.96 -1.10 -19.77
N ILE A 330 11.81 0.20 -19.53
CA ILE A 330 11.82 0.76 -18.18
C ILE A 330 10.60 0.32 -17.36
N GLY A 331 10.82 -0.01 -16.09
CA GLY A 331 9.76 -0.26 -15.12
C GLY A 331 9.10 1.02 -14.62
N ASN A 332 8.24 0.90 -13.61
CA ASN A 332 7.64 2.06 -12.93
C ASN A 332 8.59 2.75 -11.94
N ASN A 333 9.76 2.16 -11.69
CA ASN A 333 10.83 2.73 -10.89
C ASN A 333 12.15 2.55 -11.66
N LEU A 334 13.02 3.55 -11.65
CA LEU A 334 14.35 3.48 -12.24
C LEU A 334 15.39 4.08 -11.29
N THR A 335 16.29 3.25 -10.79
CA THR A 335 17.47 3.69 -10.06
C THR A 335 18.66 3.92 -11.01
N LEU A 336 19.22 5.11 -10.98
CA LEU A 336 20.43 5.52 -11.69
C LEU A 336 21.57 5.66 -10.69
N LEU A 337 22.53 4.73 -10.71
CA LEU A 337 23.75 4.83 -9.93
C LEU A 337 24.82 5.59 -10.71
N ILE A 338 25.32 6.68 -10.14
CA ILE A 338 26.30 7.57 -10.78
C ILE A 338 27.47 7.90 -9.85
N ASN A 339 28.58 8.35 -10.43
CA ASN A 339 29.65 9.00 -9.67
C ASN A 339 29.32 10.49 -9.50
N HIS A 340 29.83 11.12 -8.44
CA HIS A 340 29.66 12.56 -8.21
C HIS A 340 30.06 13.44 -9.42
N LYS A 341 31.02 12.99 -10.24
CA LYS A 341 31.47 13.71 -11.45
C LYS A 341 30.39 13.79 -12.54
N ASN A 342 29.44 12.85 -12.56
CA ASN A 342 28.37 12.82 -13.54
C ASN A 342 27.25 13.81 -13.22
N LEU A 343 27.17 14.34 -11.99
CA LEU A 343 26.13 15.29 -11.58
C LEU A 343 26.09 16.57 -12.43
N SER A 344 27.22 16.96 -13.03
CA SER A 344 27.29 18.13 -13.90
C SER A 344 26.81 17.88 -15.34
N ASP A 345 26.60 16.62 -15.75
CA ASP A 345 26.18 16.28 -17.10
C ASP A 345 24.65 16.33 -17.24
N LEU A 346 24.09 17.55 -17.20
CA LEU A 346 22.65 17.76 -17.30
C LEU A 346 22.06 17.32 -18.65
N ASN A 347 22.88 17.15 -19.70
CA ASN A 347 22.39 16.72 -21.01
C ASN A 347 22.00 15.25 -21.00
N LEU A 348 22.81 14.40 -20.37
CA LEU A 348 22.47 12.98 -20.18
C LEU A 348 21.13 12.82 -19.47
N PHE A 349 20.90 13.56 -18.38
CA PHE A 349 19.64 13.45 -17.64
C PHE A 349 18.44 13.97 -18.41
N LYS A 350 18.58 15.02 -19.23
CA LYS A 350 17.52 15.47 -20.13
C LYS A 350 17.19 14.43 -21.21
N GLU A 351 18.20 13.74 -21.74
CA GLU A 351 18.00 12.66 -22.71
C GLU A 351 17.22 11.50 -22.07
N ILE A 352 17.61 11.11 -20.85
CA ILE A 352 16.89 10.09 -20.07
C ILE A 352 15.45 10.53 -19.82
N ASP A 353 15.22 11.76 -19.34
CA ASP A 353 13.88 12.28 -19.05
C ASP A 353 12.96 12.32 -20.29
N ASN A 354 13.49 12.72 -21.45
CA ASN A 354 12.74 12.69 -22.70
C ASN A 354 12.27 11.26 -23.03
N ILE A 355 13.15 10.27 -22.90
CA ILE A 355 12.82 8.88 -23.21
C ILE A 355 11.81 8.32 -22.19
N ILE A 356 11.98 8.65 -20.90
CA ILE A 356 11.03 8.27 -19.85
C ILE A 356 9.66 8.88 -20.13
N SER A 357 9.61 10.17 -20.45
CA SER A 357 8.36 10.88 -20.75
C SER A 357 7.61 10.28 -21.94
N ASP A 358 8.34 9.83 -22.97
CA ASP A 358 7.76 9.18 -24.15
C ASP A 358 7.33 7.73 -23.88
N SER A 359 8.07 7.01 -23.03
CA SER A 359 7.86 5.56 -22.81
C SER A 359 6.92 5.27 -21.63
N ASN A 360 7.24 5.82 -20.46
CA ASN A 360 6.47 5.68 -19.23
C ASN A 360 6.60 6.94 -18.35
N PRO A 361 5.73 7.94 -18.53
CA PRO A 361 5.82 9.21 -17.79
C PRO A 361 5.50 9.08 -16.29
N PHE A 362 5.09 7.89 -15.83
CA PHE A 362 4.79 7.62 -14.41
C PHE A 362 5.98 6.98 -13.67
N THR A 363 7.13 6.83 -14.33
CA THR A 363 8.32 6.26 -13.72
C THR A 363 8.85 7.14 -12.59
N LEU A 364 9.06 6.57 -11.42
CA LEU A 364 9.84 7.19 -10.36
C LEU A 364 11.34 7.05 -10.65
N VAL A 365 12.03 8.18 -10.78
CA VAL A 365 13.48 8.19 -10.97
C VAL A 365 14.18 8.28 -9.62
N GLN A 366 15.21 7.48 -9.40
CA GLN A 366 16.00 7.49 -8.17
C GLN A 366 17.46 7.71 -8.53
N ILE A 367 18.04 8.84 -8.16
CA ILE A 367 19.42 9.18 -8.46
C ILE A 367 20.26 8.88 -7.25
N VAL A 368 21.11 7.87 -7.39
CA VAL A 368 21.98 7.38 -6.33
C VAL A 368 23.40 7.78 -6.66
N VAL A 369 24.04 8.54 -5.76
CA VAL A 369 25.40 9.03 -5.97
C VAL A 369 26.34 8.38 -4.97
N GLU A 370 27.37 7.72 -5.47
CA GLU A 370 28.47 7.25 -4.64
C GLU A 370 29.43 8.41 -4.34
N CYS A 371 29.52 8.83 -3.07
CA CYS A 371 30.42 9.90 -2.65
C CYS A 371 30.69 9.88 -1.15
N ASP A 372 31.96 9.86 -0.75
CA ASP A 372 32.36 9.94 0.67
C ASP A 372 32.48 11.39 1.19
N LYS A 373 32.02 12.38 0.44
CA LYS A 373 31.92 13.78 0.87
C LYS A 373 30.48 14.28 0.73
N PRO A 374 29.94 15.06 1.68
CA PRO A 374 28.59 15.60 1.56
C PRO A 374 28.41 16.37 0.25
N LEU A 375 27.35 16.03 -0.50
CA LEU A 375 27.04 16.67 -1.77
C LEU A 375 26.30 17.99 -1.56
N GLU A 376 26.53 18.94 -2.47
CA GLU A 376 25.78 20.19 -2.49
C GLU A 376 24.35 19.96 -3.01
N ASN A 377 23.38 20.71 -2.47
CA ASN A 377 21.97 20.59 -2.88
C ASN A 377 21.70 21.18 -4.28
N LYS A 378 22.64 21.95 -4.87
CA LYS A 378 22.43 22.61 -6.16
C LYS A 378 22.16 21.60 -7.27
N ALA A 379 22.99 20.55 -7.37
CA ALA A 379 22.84 19.52 -8.39
C ALA A 379 21.50 18.78 -8.27
N ALA A 380 21.09 18.41 -7.05
CA ALA A 380 19.81 17.76 -6.83
C ALA A 380 18.63 18.66 -7.24
N LYS A 381 18.68 19.97 -6.94
CA LYS A 381 17.66 20.94 -7.37
C LYS A 381 17.58 21.07 -8.89
N ASP A 382 18.71 21.05 -9.58
CA ASP A 382 18.74 21.12 -11.05
C ASP A 382 18.17 19.86 -11.68
N LEU A 383 18.51 18.68 -11.15
CA LEU A 383 17.96 17.39 -11.59
C LEU A 383 16.46 17.25 -11.24
N ASN A 384 16.04 17.77 -10.09
CA ASN A 384 14.63 17.78 -9.69
C ASN A 384 13.76 18.51 -10.72
N ARG A 385 14.25 19.63 -11.26
CA ARG A 385 13.56 20.37 -12.34
C ARG A 385 13.48 19.61 -13.65
N ILE A 386 14.46 18.74 -13.94
CA ILE A 386 14.46 17.92 -15.16
C ILE A 386 13.37 16.87 -15.07
N PHE A 387 13.37 16.07 -14.00
CA PHE A 387 12.42 14.95 -13.84
C PHE A 387 11.07 15.35 -13.22
N SER A 388 10.75 16.65 -13.15
CA SER A 388 9.54 17.15 -12.48
C SER A 388 8.28 16.75 -13.24
N ASN A 389 7.52 15.80 -12.71
CA ASN A 389 6.17 15.47 -13.20
C ASN A 389 5.11 15.67 -12.10
N ASN A 390 4.41 16.79 -12.13
CA ASN A 390 3.42 17.18 -11.11
C ASN A 390 2.18 16.26 -11.03
N ASN A 391 1.95 15.37 -11.99
CA ASN A 391 0.80 14.46 -12.00
C ASN A 391 1.21 12.99 -11.84
N GLY A 392 2.44 12.72 -11.42
CA GLY A 392 2.93 11.36 -11.17
C GLY A 392 2.19 10.68 -10.01
N TYR A 393 2.06 9.35 -10.07
CA TYR A 393 1.39 8.56 -9.03
C TYR A 393 2.02 8.74 -7.64
N PHE A 394 3.36 8.72 -7.55
CA PHE A 394 4.08 8.88 -6.29
C PHE A 394 3.98 10.29 -5.70
N GLU A 395 3.98 11.33 -6.53
CA GLU A 395 3.69 12.70 -6.10
C GLU A 395 2.30 12.80 -5.49
N ASN A 396 1.32 12.23 -6.19
CA ASN A 396 -0.07 12.32 -5.80
C ASN A 396 -0.38 11.56 -4.50
N THR A 397 0.24 10.39 -4.32
CA THR A 397 0.04 9.56 -3.12
C THR A 397 0.71 10.14 -1.88
N ARG A 398 1.66 11.07 -2.01
CA ARG A 398 2.44 11.62 -0.90
C ARG A 398 2.28 13.13 -0.75
N ILE A 399 1.19 13.66 -1.26
CA ILE A 399 0.91 15.09 -1.28
C ILE A 399 0.93 15.73 0.11
N PHE A 400 0.50 15.01 1.15
CA PHE A 400 0.51 15.52 2.53
C PHE A 400 1.84 15.30 3.27
N HIS A 401 2.70 14.42 2.73
CA HIS A 401 3.93 14.05 3.41
C HIS A 401 4.95 15.19 3.40
N LYS A 402 5.45 15.55 4.58
CA LYS A 402 6.54 16.53 4.75
C LYS A 402 7.89 15.91 4.39
N ASP A 403 8.23 15.96 3.11
CA ASP A 403 9.53 15.50 2.60
C ASP A 403 10.51 16.66 2.36
N ASN A 404 11.77 16.48 2.74
CA ASN A 404 12.83 17.48 2.52
C ASN A 404 13.21 17.65 1.03
N GLN A 405 12.95 16.64 0.19
CA GLN A 405 13.21 16.67 -1.25
C GLN A 405 12.09 17.35 -2.05
N ASN A 406 11.00 17.77 -1.39
CA ASN A 406 9.83 18.50 -1.95
C ASN A 406 9.04 17.78 -3.07
N ARG A 407 9.55 16.69 -3.63
CA ARG A 407 9.00 15.97 -4.78
C ARG A 407 9.27 14.47 -4.67
N TYR A 408 8.39 13.71 -5.31
CA TYR A 408 8.38 12.25 -5.37
C TYR A 408 8.38 11.67 -6.78
N SER A 409 8.52 12.50 -7.81
CA SER A 409 8.79 12.09 -9.20
C SER A 409 10.27 11.72 -9.38
N VAL A 410 11.15 12.32 -8.57
CA VAL A 410 12.55 11.94 -8.45
C VAL A 410 13.01 11.95 -7.01
N ARG A 411 13.79 10.93 -6.63
CA ARG A 411 14.43 10.78 -5.33
C ARG A 411 15.94 10.84 -5.45
N PHE A 412 16.59 11.40 -4.44
CA PHE A 412 18.03 11.60 -4.39
C PHE A 412 18.62 10.89 -3.19
N PHE A 413 19.61 10.05 -3.45
CA PHE A 413 20.32 9.30 -2.42
C PHE A 413 21.82 9.54 -2.54
N GLN A 414 22.49 9.62 -1.40
CA GLN A 414 23.94 9.60 -1.34
C GLN A 414 24.40 8.35 -0.61
N ILE A 415 25.13 7.48 -1.33
CA ILE A 415 25.77 6.30 -0.76
C ILE A 415 27.16 6.67 -0.25
N THR A 416 27.46 6.26 0.98
CA THR A 416 28.80 6.32 1.54
C THR A 416 29.09 5.13 2.46
N SER A 417 30.34 4.68 2.48
CA SER A 417 30.82 3.71 3.48
C SER A 417 31.49 4.40 4.69
N ASN A 418 31.62 5.72 4.65
CA ASN A 418 32.24 6.53 5.70
C ASN A 418 31.20 6.96 6.73
N ILE A 419 31.36 6.49 7.98
CA ILE A 419 30.44 6.76 9.10
C ILE A 419 30.38 8.27 9.41
N GLU A 420 31.49 8.99 9.38
CA GLU A 420 31.51 10.43 9.67
C GLU A 420 30.74 11.22 8.61
N THR A 421 30.90 10.85 7.34
CA THR A 421 30.14 11.45 6.22
C THR A 421 28.65 11.16 6.37
N PHE A 422 28.29 9.91 6.68
CA PHE A 422 26.89 9.55 6.93
C PHE A 422 26.28 10.38 8.07
N ILE A 423 26.98 10.50 9.20
CA ILE A 423 26.51 11.26 10.36
C ILE A 423 26.27 12.73 10.01
N LYS A 424 27.13 13.34 9.17
CA LYS A 424 26.96 14.72 8.71
C LYS A 424 25.74 14.89 7.81
N LEU A 425 25.53 13.98 6.87
CA LEU A 425 24.37 14.01 5.97
C LEU A 425 23.05 13.90 6.74
N ASP A 426 23.01 12.95 7.68
CA ASP A 426 21.83 12.70 8.49
C ASP A 426 21.49 13.86 9.44
N HIS A 427 22.50 14.50 10.04
CA HIS A 427 22.28 15.66 10.91
C HIS A 427 21.75 16.89 10.18
N TRP A 428 22.18 17.13 8.94
CA TRP A 428 21.91 18.38 8.24
C TRP A 428 20.63 18.36 7.40
N LYS A 429 19.85 17.27 7.44
CA LYS A 429 18.63 17.07 6.61
C LYS A 429 18.84 17.66 5.21
N THR A 430 19.79 17.08 4.47
CA THR A 430 20.14 17.56 3.14
C THR A 430 19.07 17.14 2.12
N PHE A 431 19.20 17.60 0.87
CA PHE A 431 18.35 17.12 -0.23
C PHE A 431 18.69 15.67 -0.64
N TRP A 432 19.76 15.11 -0.07
CA TRP A 432 20.25 13.76 -0.33
C TRP A 432 19.92 12.87 0.86
N ASP A 433 19.08 11.85 0.64
CA ASP A 433 18.83 10.83 1.65
C ASP A 433 20.09 9.96 1.82
N PRO A 434 20.64 9.85 3.04
CA PRO A 434 21.88 9.12 3.24
C PRO A 434 21.64 7.61 3.24
N LEU A 435 22.46 6.89 2.48
CA LEU A 435 22.49 5.43 2.43
C LEU A 435 23.86 4.93 2.90
N PHE A 436 23.86 4.09 3.92
CA PHE A 436 25.11 3.52 4.42
C PHE A 436 25.45 2.22 3.69
N ASN A 437 26.61 2.19 3.02
CA ASN A 437 27.05 1.01 2.29
C ASN A 437 27.73 -0.01 3.21
N ILE A 438 27.18 -1.21 3.23
CA ILE A 438 27.70 -2.37 3.93
C ILE A 438 28.61 -3.16 2.99
N LYS A 439 29.92 -3.01 3.22
CA LYS A 439 30.97 -3.73 2.49
C LYS A 439 31.43 -4.97 3.26
N LYS A 440 32.04 -5.92 2.56
CA LYS A 440 32.72 -7.07 3.19
C LYS A 440 33.82 -6.60 4.16
N GLY A 441 33.89 -7.18 5.35
CA GLY A 441 34.97 -6.91 6.31
C GLY A 441 34.77 -5.64 7.15
N MET A 442 33.52 -5.26 7.41
CA MET A 442 33.21 -4.15 8.33
C MET A 442 33.80 -4.36 9.72
N ASN A 443 34.30 -3.28 10.31
CA ASN A 443 34.83 -3.30 11.67
C ASN A 443 33.72 -3.21 12.74
N ASP A 444 34.07 -3.49 14.00
CA ASP A 444 33.10 -3.47 15.10
C ASP A 444 32.50 -2.09 15.36
N ASN A 445 33.23 -1.01 15.06
CA ASN A 445 32.70 0.36 15.17
C ASN A 445 31.49 0.56 14.25
N ALA A 446 31.54 0.04 13.03
CA ALA A 446 30.45 0.14 12.09
C ALA A 446 29.23 -0.69 12.53
N TYR A 447 29.44 -1.89 13.10
CA TYR A 447 28.34 -2.66 13.69
C TYR A 447 27.70 -1.97 14.90
N ASN A 448 28.51 -1.34 15.76
CA ASN A 448 28.00 -0.58 16.90
C ASN A 448 27.21 0.65 16.44
N PHE A 449 27.66 1.31 15.36
CA PHE A 449 26.92 2.39 14.73
C PHE A 449 25.53 1.94 14.24
N LEU A 450 25.45 0.81 13.51
CA LEU A 450 24.16 0.27 13.04
C LEU A 450 23.19 -0.03 14.18
N LYS A 451 23.67 -0.60 15.29
CA LYS A 451 22.86 -0.90 16.48
C LYS A 451 22.26 0.35 17.13
N ASN A 452 23.01 1.45 17.11
CA ASN A 452 22.62 2.67 17.82
C ASN A 452 21.72 3.58 16.98
N LYS A 453 21.81 3.53 15.65
CA LYS A 453 21.17 4.50 14.76
C LYS A 453 20.19 3.90 13.75
N ILE A 454 20.34 2.63 13.38
CA ILE A 454 19.52 1.92 12.39
C ILE A 454 19.30 2.76 11.10
N PRO A 455 20.38 3.15 10.40
CA PRO A 455 20.26 3.88 9.15
C PRO A 455 19.66 3.03 8.03
N MET A 456 19.20 3.66 6.94
CA MET A 456 18.99 2.93 5.68
C MET A 456 20.32 2.41 5.16
N ILE A 457 20.36 1.13 4.78
CA ILE A 457 21.58 0.44 4.35
C ILE A 457 21.43 -0.16 2.97
N VAL A 458 22.54 -0.21 2.24
CA VAL A 458 22.68 -1.04 1.04
C VAL A 458 23.72 -2.11 1.32
N ILE A 459 23.37 -3.36 1.03
CA ILE A 459 24.24 -4.52 1.21
C ILE A 459 24.83 -4.93 -0.13
N ASP A 460 26.16 -4.86 -0.23
CA ASP A 460 26.90 -5.34 -1.40
C ASP A 460 26.76 -6.86 -1.58
N LYS A 461 26.82 -7.30 -2.83
CA LYS A 461 26.70 -8.72 -3.23
C LYS A 461 27.67 -9.66 -2.52
N ASN A 462 28.85 -9.16 -2.16
CA ASN A 462 29.97 -9.97 -1.66
C ASN A 462 30.02 -10.13 -0.13
N ILE A 463 28.95 -9.77 0.59
CA ILE A 463 28.88 -9.95 2.05
C ILE A 463 28.86 -11.45 2.42
N SER A 464 29.54 -11.83 3.50
CA SER A 464 29.46 -13.22 3.99
C SER A 464 28.10 -13.49 4.67
N GLN A 465 27.62 -14.75 4.61
CA GLN A 465 26.37 -15.14 5.28
C GLN A 465 26.39 -14.85 6.79
N LYS A 466 27.57 -14.95 7.43
CA LYS A 466 27.75 -14.65 8.85
C LYS A 466 27.53 -13.17 9.14
N GLU A 467 28.11 -12.28 8.34
CA GLU A 467 27.92 -10.84 8.46
C GLU A 467 26.47 -10.44 8.14
N LEU A 468 25.87 -11.04 7.10
CA LEU A 468 24.47 -10.83 6.75
C LEU A 468 23.53 -11.19 7.89
N ASN A 469 23.69 -12.36 8.50
CA ASN A 469 22.87 -12.79 9.65
C ASN A 469 23.02 -11.80 10.84
N LYS A 470 24.22 -11.27 11.07
CA LYS A 470 24.46 -10.25 12.11
C LYS A 470 23.69 -8.97 11.80
N ILE A 471 23.67 -8.51 10.56
CA ILE A 471 22.92 -7.32 10.14
C ILE A 471 21.42 -7.56 10.24
N LEU A 472 20.91 -8.67 9.68
CA LEU A 472 19.49 -9.02 9.77
C LEU A 472 19.00 -9.11 11.22
N SER A 473 19.85 -9.54 12.16
CA SER A 473 19.49 -9.52 13.58
C SER A 473 19.33 -8.11 14.17
N ILE A 474 20.12 -7.13 13.70
CA ILE A 474 20.01 -5.73 14.11
C ILE A 474 18.73 -5.11 13.53
N TYR A 475 18.40 -5.47 12.29
CA TYR A 475 17.28 -4.91 11.52
C TYR A 475 16.00 -5.76 11.57
N LYS A 476 15.86 -6.68 12.51
CA LYS A 476 14.71 -7.61 12.57
C LYS A 476 13.34 -6.91 12.54
N ASN A 477 13.25 -5.72 13.12
CA ASN A 477 12.02 -4.91 13.15
C ASN A 477 12.04 -3.76 12.11
N TYR A 478 13.06 -3.70 11.26
CA TYR A 478 13.34 -2.61 10.32
C TYR A 478 13.78 -3.18 8.96
N GLU A 479 13.18 -4.28 8.52
CA GLU A 479 13.55 -4.94 7.26
C GLU A 479 13.38 -4.00 6.06
N SER A 480 12.42 -3.06 6.14
CA SER A 480 12.19 -1.98 5.17
C SER A 480 13.32 -0.95 5.07
N PHE A 481 14.38 -1.05 5.86
CA PHE A 481 15.56 -0.17 5.78
C PHE A 481 16.73 -0.85 5.05
N ILE A 482 16.54 -2.09 4.58
CA ILE A 482 17.59 -2.88 3.95
C ILE A 482 17.39 -2.96 2.44
N MET A 483 18.38 -2.47 1.69
CA MET A 483 18.50 -2.68 0.25
C MET A 483 19.59 -3.69 -0.05
N ARG A 484 19.41 -4.48 -1.12
CA ARG A 484 20.44 -5.40 -1.63
C ARG A 484 20.88 -4.98 -3.02
N SER A 485 22.16 -5.16 -3.29
CA SER A 485 22.79 -4.89 -4.58
C SER A 485 23.33 -6.14 -5.22
N ASP A 486 23.07 -6.29 -6.53
CA ASP A 486 23.65 -7.35 -7.37
C ASP A 486 25.03 -6.98 -7.93
N ILE A 487 25.50 -5.78 -7.62
CA ILE A 487 26.82 -5.27 -7.97
C ILE A 487 27.58 -4.84 -6.73
N ASP A 488 28.89 -4.66 -6.87
CA ASP A 488 29.69 -3.93 -5.89
C ASP A 488 29.42 -2.43 -6.03
N ILE A 489 28.95 -1.81 -4.96
CA ILE A 489 28.74 -0.37 -4.88
C ILE A 489 30.01 0.30 -4.39
#